data_AF-A0A6G0S1X3-F1
#
_entry.id   AF-A0A6G0S1X3-F1
#
_cell.length_a   1.000
_cell.length_b   1.000
_cell.length_c   1.000
_cell.angle_alpha   90.00
_cell.angle_beta   90.00
_cell.angle_gamma   90.00
#
_symmetry.space_group_name_H-M   'P 1'
#
loop_
_entity.id
_entity.type
_entity.pdbx_description
1 polymer ?
#
loop_
_entity_poly.entity_id
_entity_poly.type
_entity_poly.pdbx_seq_one_letter_code
_entity_poly.pdbx_strand_id
1 'polypeptide(L)'
;MPSSTPPSKASVSFERALAKARVVRAFQEGKDWREVATANDVNYHTARRAVLAAGAEPKQRGGLRPFSVKMTVEVMSKLEELIDEDCRMTLEQLRDRLHSDLGVDVSVVSVHRALQGVVKRDLRNRRSPLIDK
;
A
#
# COMPACT_ATOMS: atom_id res chain seq x y z
N MET A 1 43.26 -2.37 8.02
CA MET A 1 42.23 -3.08 7.22
C MET A 1 40.96 -2.25 7.29
N PRO A 2 40.56 -1.49 6.26
CA PRO A 2 39.27 -0.79 6.31
C PRO A 2 38.15 -1.83 6.20
N SER A 3 37.27 -1.86 7.20
CA SER A 3 36.10 -2.73 7.24
C SER A 3 35.11 -2.30 6.16
N SER A 4 34.79 -3.20 5.23
CA SER A 4 33.71 -3.00 4.26
C SER A 4 32.37 -3.19 4.97
N THR A 5 31.66 -2.10 5.24
CA THR A 5 30.29 -2.16 5.73
C THR A 5 29.40 -2.72 4.62
N PRO A 6 28.62 -3.78 4.86
CA PRO A 6 27.79 -4.37 3.81
C PRO A 6 26.74 -3.35 3.32
N PRO A 7 26.46 -3.31 2.00
CA PRO A 7 25.53 -2.35 1.43
C PRO A 7 24.11 -2.59 1.96
N SER A 8 23.39 -1.48 2.22
CA SER A 8 22.00 -1.52 2.65
C SER A 8 21.10 -2.18 1.59
N LYS A 9 19.98 -2.78 2.01
CA LYS A 9 18.98 -3.32 1.06
C LYS A 9 18.49 -2.27 0.06
N ALA A 10 18.36 -1.01 0.49
CA ALA A 10 17.91 0.09 -0.36
C ALA A 10 18.92 0.41 -1.46
N SER A 11 20.21 0.51 -1.14
CA SER A 11 21.26 0.79 -2.12
C SER A 11 21.38 -0.32 -3.17
N VAL A 12 21.32 -1.59 -2.75
CA VAL A 12 21.32 -2.73 -3.69
C VAL A 12 20.10 -2.69 -4.62
N SER A 13 18.93 -2.33 -4.09
CA SER A 13 17.71 -2.21 -4.89
C SER A 13 17.79 -1.08 -5.93
N PHE A 14 18.43 0.03 -5.56
CA PHE A 14 18.65 1.18 -6.42
C PHE A 14 19.65 0.87 -7.54
N GLU A 15 20.79 0.25 -7.21
CA GLU A 15 21.78 -0.19 -8.19
C GLU A 15 21.17 -1.17 -9.21
N ARG A 16 20.38 -2.13 -8.74
CA ARG A 16 19.67 -3.07 -9.62
C ARG A 16 18.66 -2.36 -10.53
N ALA A 17 18.00 -1.31 -10.04
CA ALA A 17 17.08 -0.52 -10.86
C ALA A 17 17.83 0.26 -11.95
N LEU A 18 18.97 0.88 -11.59
CA LEU A 18 19.84 1.57 -12.54
C LEU A 18 20.40 0.62 -13.61
N ALA A 19 20.84 -0.58 -13.22
CA ALA A 19 21.33 -1.60 -14.15
C ALA A 19 20.26 -1.97 -15.20
N LYS A 20 19.00 -2.16 -14.76
CA LYS A 20 17.87 -2.40 -15.67
C LYS A 20 17.57 -1.20 -16.57
N ALA A 21 17.65 0.02 -16.05
CA ALA A 21 17.42 1.23 -16.83
C ALA A 21 18.45 1.40 -17.96
N ARG A 22 19.72 1.07 -17.72
CA ARG A 22 20.77 1.06 -18.75
C ARG A 22 20.46 0.07 -19.88
N VAL A 23 20.00 -1.12 -19.52
CA VAL A 23 19.58 -2.16 -20.49
C VAL A 23 18.40 -1.67 -21.34
N VAL A 24 17.39 -1.08 -20.71
CA VAL A 24 16.22 -0.52 -21.42
C VAL A 24 16.63 0.61 -22.36
N ARG A 25 17.51 1.51 -21.91
CA ARG A 25 18.02 2.61 -22.74
C ARG A 25 18.77 2.09 -23.97
N ALA A 26 19.64 1.10 -23.80
CA ALA A 26 20.35 0.48 -24.92
C ALA A 26 19.39 -0.10 -25.98
N PHE A 27 18.31 -0.74 -25.54
CA PHE A 27 17.27 -1.22 -26.44
C PHE A 27 16.55 -0.09 -27.19
N GLN A 28 16.19 1.00 -26.51
CA GLN A 28 15.55 2.17 -27.12
C GLN A 28 16.47 2.87 -28.14
N GLU A 29 17.79 2.85 -27.91
CA GLU A 29 18.80 3.38 -28.82
C GLU A 29 19.17 2.41 -29.97
N GLY A 30 18.53 1.23 -30.07
CA GLY A 30 18.81 0.23 -31.10
C GLY A 30 20.15 -0.49 -30.94
N LYS A 31 20.79 -0.39 -29.78
CA LYS A 31 22.07 -1.04 -29.46
C LYS A 31 21.86 -2.47 -28.96
N ASP A 32 22.95 -3.24 -28.86
CA ASP A 32 22.89 -4.57 -28.26
C ASP A 32 22.71 -4.50 -26.73
N TRP A 33 21.44 -4.56 -26.31
CA TRP A 33 21.07 -4.56 -24.90
C TRP A 33 21.50 -5.83 -24.15
N ARG A 34 21.83 -6.93 -24.83
CA ARG A 34 22.30 -8.18 -24.19
C ARG A 34 23.73 -8.05 -23.69
N GLU A 35 24.56 -7.36 -24.46
CA GLU A 35 25.92 -7.00 -24.05
C GLU A 35 25.89 -6.08 -22.83
N VAL A 36 25.02 -5.05 -22.85
CA VAL A 36 24.81 -4.14 -21.72
C VAL A 36 24.29 -4.89 -20.49
N ALA A 37 23.43 -5.89 -20.65
CA ALA A 37 22.95 -6.71 -19.55
C ALA A 37 24.08 -7.50 -18.89
N THR A 38 24.96 -8.11 -19.70
CA THR A 38 26.13 -8.85 -19.22
C THR A 38 27.10 -7.92 -18.48
N ALA A 39 27.36 -6.73 -19.02
CA ALA A 39 28.24 -5.74 -18.40
C ALA A 39 27.71 -5.15 -17.08
N ASN A 40 26.40 -5.23 -16.82
CA ASN A 40 25.76 -4.73 -15.60
C ASN A 40 25.27 -5.86 -14.68
N ASP A 41 25.74 -7.10 -14.89
CA ASP A 41 25.35 -8.29 -14.12
C ASP A 41 23.82 -8.50 -14.04
N VAL A 42 23.12 -8.20 -15.14
CA VAL A 42 21.68 -8.42 -15.28
C VAL A 42 21.46 -9.71 -16.06
N ASN A 43 20.91 -10.73 -15.40
CA ASN A 43 20.52 -11.98 -16.06
C ASN A 43 19.66 -11.72 -17.31
N TYR A 44 19.96 -12.44 -18.40
CA TYR A 44 19.25 -12.38 -19.68
C TYR A 44 17.72 -12.32 -19.56
N HIS A 45 17.10 -13.20 -18.76
CA HIS A 45 15.64 -13.21 -18.58
C HIS A 45 15.13 -11.94 -17.90
N THR A 46 15.88 -11.40 -16.94
CA THR A 46 15.55 -10.14 -16.27
C THR A 46 15.66 -8.97 -17.23
N ALA A 47 16.74 -8.93 -18.01
CA ALA A 47 16.97 -7.94 -19.06
C ALA A 47 15.87 -7.97 -20.12
N ARG A 48 15.52 -9.17 -20.64
CA ARG A 48 14.42 -9.36 -21.59
C ARG A 48 13.09 -8.86 -21.02
N ARG A 49 12.77 -9.17 -19.76
CA ARG A 49 11.54 -8.67 -19.12
C ARG A 49 11.55 -7.17 -18.94
N ALA A 50 12.69 -6.55 -18.62
CA ALA A 50 12.81 -5.10 -18.48
C ALA A 50 12.57 -4.41 -19.83
N VAL A 51 13.16 -4.92 -20.91
CA VAL A 51 12.96 -4.44 -22.28
C VAL A 51 11.50 -4.56 -22.71
N LEU A 52 10.87 -5.73 -22.51
CA LEU A 52 9.46 -5.93 -22.83
C LEU A 52 8.53 -5.04 -22.00
N ALA A 53 8.89 -4.76 -20.74
CA ALA A 53 8.11 -3.89 -19.86
C ALA A 53 8.33 -2.39 -20.14
N ALA A 54 9.39 -2.01 -20.85
CA ALA A 54 9.71 -0.60 -21.12
C ALA A 54 8.65 0.11 -21.99
N GLY A 55 7.90 -0.65 -22.78
CA GLY A 55 6.75 -0.15 -23.56
C GLY A 55 5.40 -0.34 -22.87
N ALA A 56 5.37 -0.83 -21.63
CA ALA A 56 4.15 -1.08 -20.88
C ALA A 56 4.07 -0.19 -19.63
N GLU A 57 2.86 0.20 -19.25
CA GLU A 57 2.64 0.95 -18.01
C GLU A 57 3.18 0.18 -16.79
N PRO A 58 3.84 0.85 -15.83
CA PRO A 58 4.33 0.21 -14.61
C PRO A 58 3.20 -0.50 -13.89
N LYS A 59 3.27 -1.83 -13.84
CA LYS A 59 2.26 -2.61 -13.12
C LYS A 59 2.34 -2.28 -11.63
N GLN A 60 1.25 -1.75 -11.06
CA GLN A 60 1.12 -1.56 -9.62
C GLN A 60 1.41 -2.89 -8.93
N ARG A 61 2.42 -2.90 -8.05
CA ARG A 61 2.81 -4.08 -7.27
C ARG A 61 2.21 -3.96 -5.89
N GLY A 62 1.60 -5.05 -5.43
CA GLY A 62 0.88 -5.06 -4.17
C GLY A 62 -0.46 -4.33 -4.24
N GLY A 63 -1.11 -4.19 -3.10
CA GLY A 63 -2.45 -3.62 -2.99
C GLY A 63 -3.42 -4.58 -2.32
N LEU A 64 -4.45 -4.00 -1.73
CA LEU A 64 -5.52 -4.73 -1.08
C LEU A 64 -6.54 -5.15 -2.15
N ARG A 65 -7.00 -6.40 -2.10
CA ARG A 65 -8.09 -6.83 -2.98
C ARG A 65 -9.38 -6.21 -2.48
N PRO A 66 -10.20 -5.54 -3.31
CA PRO A 66 -11.44 -4.91 -2.84
C PRO A 66 -12.35 -5.87 -2.07
N PHE A 67 -12.47 -7.11 -2.53
CA PHE A 67 -13.27 -8.15 -1.85
C PHE A 67 -12.70 -8.61 -0.49
N SER A 68 -11.43 -8.34 -0.20
CA SER A 68 -10.83 -8.68 1.10
C SER A 68 -11.05 -7.60 2.17
N VAL A 69 -11.69 -6.48 1.82
CA VAL A 69 -11.93 -5.37 2.73
C VAL A 69 -13.23 -5.60 3.50
N LYS A 70 -13.10 -5.92 4.79
CA LYS A 70 -14.26 -6.05 5.69
C LYS A 70 -14.73 -4.70 6.25
N MET A 71 -13.82 -3.77 6.52
CA MET A 71 -14.15 -2.42 6.99
C MET A 71 -14.46 -1.51 5.80
N THR A 72 -15.59 -1.77 5.14
CA THR A 72 -16.11 -0.95 4.04
C THR A 72 -16.67 0.38 4.56
N VAL A 73 -17.00 1.31 3.65
CA VAL A 73 -17.63 2.59 4.01
C VAL A 73 -18.94 2.36 4.76
N GLU A 74 -19.78 1.43 4.30
CA GLU A 74 -21.04 1.05 4.95
C GLU A 74 -20.81 0.55 6.40
N VAL A 75 -19.85 -0.35 6.60
CA VAL A 75 -19.49 -0.85 7.95
C VAL A 75 -18.97 0.27 8.84
N MET A 76 -18.19 1.21 8.28
CA MET A 76 -17.70 2.38 9.01
C MET A 76 -18.83 3.33 9.41
N SER A 77 -19.78 3.58 8.50
CA SER A 77 -20.96 4.41 8.79
C SER A 77 -21.83 3.79 9.87
N LYS A 78 -22.08 2.48 9.80
CA LYS A 78 -22.84 1.79 10.86
C LYS A 78 -22.13 1.84 12.21
N LEU A 79 -20.80 1.72 12.21
CA LEU A 79 -20.01 1.85 13.42
C LEU A 79 -20.11 3.26 14.02
N GLU A 80 -20.13 4.31 13.20
CA GLU A 80 -20.33 5.69 13.65
C GLU A 80 -21.74 5.87 14.27
N GLU A 81 -22.79 5.38 13.60
CA GLU A 81 -24.15 5.39 14.15
C GLU A 81 -24.25 4.71 15.52
N LEU A 82 -23.64 3.53 15.70
CA LEU A 82 -23.70 2.80 16.97
C LEU A 82 -23.02 3.54 18.13
N ILE A 83 -21.98 4.33 17.84
CA ILE A 83 -21.29 5.16 18.85
C ILE A 83 -22.12 6.40 19.19
N ASP A 84 -22.75 6.99 18.18
CA ASP A 84 -23.65 8.13 18.38
C ASP A 84 -24.91 7.72 19.17
N GLU A 85 -25.38 6.48 18.98
CA GLU A 85 -26.44 5.85 19.78
C GLU A 85 -26.00 5.62 21.24
N ASP A 86 -24.88 4.93 21.46
CA ASP A 86 -24.31 4.72 22.79
C ASP A 86 -22.77 4.57 22.75
N CYS A 87 -22.08 5.64 23.15
CA CYS A 87 -20.63 5.68 23.18
C CYS A 87 -19.99 4.81 24.28
N ARG A 88 -20.79 4.18 25.15
CA ARG A 88 -20.31 3.27 26.21
C ARG A 88 -20.26 1.80 25.75
N MET A 89 -20.74 1.50 24.55
CA MET A 89 -20.67 0.15 24.00
C MET A 89 -19.22 -0.36 23.98
N THR A 90 -19.04 -1.57 24.46
CA THR A 90 -17.75 -2.27 24.39
C THR A 90 -17.43 -2.64 22.95
N LEU A 91 -16.15 -2.87 22.65
CA LEU A 91 -15.71 -3.30 21.32
C LEU A 91 -16.34 -4.63 20.88
N GLU A 92 -16.64 -5.51 21.84
CA GLU A 92 -17.33 -6.79 21.56
C GLU A 92 -18.78 -6.55 21.18
N GLN A 93 -19.49 -5.68 21.91
CA GLN A 93 -20.86 -5.31 21.56
C GLN A 93 -20.95 -4.65 20.18
N LEU A 94 -19.99 -3.78 19.85
CA LEU A 94 -19.92 -3.16 18.51
C LEU A 94 -19.66 -4.21 17.42
N ARG A 95 -18.75 -5.17 17.65
CA ARG A 95 -18.54 -6.29 16.73
C ARG A 95 -19.83 -7.09 16.52
N ASP A 96 -20.49 -7.46 17.60
CA ASP A 96 -21.68 -8.32 17.55
C ASP A 96 -22.85 -7.62 16.87
N ARG A 97 -22.98 -6.30 17.07
CA ARG A 97 -23.93 -5.44 16.33
C ARG A 97 -23.61 -5.39 14.84
N LEU A 98 -22.34 -5.17 14.46
CA LEU A 98 -21.94 -5.18 13.04
C LEU A 98 -22.19 -6.55 12.38
N HIS A 99 -21.99 -7.64 13.12
CA HIS A 99 -22.31 -8.98 12.63
C HIS A 99 -23.82 -9.19 12.47
N SER A 100 -24.62 -8.74 13.43
CA SER A 100 -26.07 -8.89 13.41
C SER A 100 -26.73 -8.05 12.32
N ASP A 101 -26.28 -6.81 12.14
CA ASP A 101 -26.91 -5.84 11.26
C ASP A 101 -26.46 -6.01 9.80
N LEU A 102 -25.19 -6.36 9.58
CA LEU A 102 -24.56 -6.39 8.24
C LEU A 102 -23.99 -7.77 7.85
N GLY A 103 -24.04 -8.77 8.74
CA GLY A 103 -23.44 -10.09 8.49
C GLY A 103 -21.90 -10.08 8.46
N VAL A 104 -21.27 -8.98 8.85
CA VAL A 104 -19.82 -8.79 8.74
C VAL A 104 -19.11 -9.30 9.98
N ASP A 105 -18.39 -10.41 9.83
CA ASP A 105 -17.52 -10.94 10.89
C ASP A 105 -16.16 -10.21 10.92
N VAL A 106 -15.93 -9.40 11.95
CA VAL A 106 -14.71 -8.61 12.14
C VAL A 106 -14.06 -8.89 13.50
N SER A 107 -12.74 -8.73 13.56
CA SER A 107 -12.04 -8.85 14.84
C SER A 107 -12.28 -7.60 15.71
N VAL A 108 -12.25 -7.79 17.04
CA VAL A 108 -12.29 -6.69 18.03
C VAL A 108 -11.19 -5.65 17.76
N VAL A 109 -10.00 -6.11 17.32
CA VAL A 109 -8.88 -5.24 16.97
C VAL A 109 -9.18 -4.38 15.73
N SER A 110 -9.91 -4.93 14.75
CA SER A 110 -10.36 -4.18 13.57
C SER A 110 -11.31 -3.06 13.94
N VAL A 111 -12.27 -3.33 14.84
CA VAL A 111 -13.19 -2.33 15.40
C VAL A 111 -12.40 -1.26 16.14
N HIS A 112 -11.48 -1.63 17.04
CA HIS A 112 -10.63 -0.68 17.76
C HIS A 112 -9.84 0.25 16.82
N ARG A 113 -9.22 -0.29 15.77
CA ARG A 113 -8.47 0.52 14.78
C ARG A 113 -9.39 1.47 14.01
N ALA A 114 -10.59 1.01 13.66
CA ALA A 114 -11.57 1.85 12.99
C ALA A 114 -12.01 3.03 13.88
N LEU A 115 -12.27 2.78 15.16
CA LEU A 115 -12.60 3.82 16.15
C LEU A 115 -11.50 4.86 16.31
N GLN A 116 -10.22 4.47 16.35
CA GLN A 116 -9.11 5.42 16.36
C GLN A 116 -9.17 6.37 15.15
N GLY A 117 -9.59 5.86 13.99
CA GLY A 117 -9.82 6.64 12.78
C GLY A 117 -11.01 7.61 12.91
N VAL A 118 -12.15 7.14 13.42
CA VAL A 118 -13.36 7.95 13.65
C VAL A 118 -13.08 9.11 14.60
N VAL A 119 -12.48 8.84 15.77
CA VAL A 119 -12.14 9.85 16.77
C VAL A 119 -11.18 10.89 16.22
N LYS A 120 -10.18 10.47 15.43
CA LYS A 120 -9.23 11.40 14.80
C LYS A 120 -9.90 12.27 13.72
N ARG A 121 -10.91 11.75 13.02
CA ARG A 121 -11.70 12.52 12.05
C ARG A 121 -12.61 13.52 12.75
N ASP A 122 -13.32 13.13 13.80
CA ASP A 122 -14.17 14.03 14.57
C ASP A 122 -13.35 15.16 15.22
N LEU A 123 -12.23 14.83 15.86
CA LEU A 123 -11.31 15.85 16.42
C LEU A 123 -10.71 16.78 15.35
N ARG A 124 -10.49 16.28 14.12
CA ARG A 124 -10.07 17.12 12.99
C ARG A 124 -11.19 18.07 12.56
N ASN A 125 -12.42 17.58 12.45
CA ASN A 125 -13.57 18.38 12.04
C ASN A 125 -13.89 19.46 13.08
N ARG A 126 -13.85 19.13 14.37
CA ARG A 126 -14.07 20.07 15.48
C ARG A 126 -12.96 21.12 15.65
N ARG A 127 -11.74 20.84 15.19
CA ARG A 127 -10.62 21.80 15.17
C ARG A 127 -10.63 22.73 13.95
N SER A 128 -11.58 22.55 13.04
CA SER A 128 -11.82 23.45 11.91
C SER A 128 -13.16 24.18 12.01
N PRO A 129 -13.42 25.01 13.04
CA PRO A 129 -14.45 26.05 12.91
C PRO A 129 -13.81 27.34 12.37
N LEU A 130 -14.51 28.01 11.45
CA LEU A 130 -14.22 29.33 10.84
C LEU A 130 -13.24 29.36 9.67
N ILE A 131 -13.68 28.89 8.48
CA ILE A 131 -13.69 29.73 7.27
C ILE A 131 -14.88 29.27 6.42
N ASP A 132 -16.09 29.73 6.75
CA ASP A 132 -17.16 29.86 5.75
C ASP A 132 -17.31 31.35 5.45
N LYS A 133 -17.40 31.66 4.14
CA LYS A 133 -17.45 32.99 3.53
C LYS A 133 -18.85 33.59 3.56
#